data_AF-A0A7S2PE26-F1
#
_entry.id   AF-A0A7S2PE26-F1
#
_cell.length_a   1.000
_cell.length_b   1.000
_cell.length_c   1.000
_cell.angle_alpha   90.00
_cell.angle_beta   90.00
_cell.angle_gamma   90.00
#
_symmetry.space_group_name_H-M   'P 1'
#
loop_
_entity.id
_entity.type
_entity.pdbx_description
1 polymer ?
#
loop_
_entity_poly.entity_id
_entity_poly.type
_entity_poly.pdbx_seq_one_letter_code
_entity_poly.pdbx_strand_id
1 'polypeptide(L)'
;KGRLFGVQSHVLKRNRQAAAVCKTDTCVVQSMPYEKLQALADNYPELQDTLKHLALRQEFRRAMVLQRKKSFPNRDELKEAFDEVDVDRSGTLDAKEIHNLMESLGMAFSDKDLALLVSSLDLGGTGEVNFSEFESVFGNAA
;
A
#
# COMPACT_ATOMS: atom_id res chain seq x y z
N LYS A 1 26.18 13.86 -17.80
CA LYS A 1 24.91 13.53 -18.52
C LYS A 1 25.01 12.13 -19.10
N GLY A 2 24.40 11.14 -18.45
CA GLY A 2 24.53 9.74 -18.86
C GLY A 2 23.89 8.85 -17.81
N ARG A 3 23.09 7.89 -18.27
CA ARG A 3 22.15 7.09 -17.48
C ARG A 3 22.88 5.95 -16.76
N LEU A 4 23.08 6.04 -15.45
CA LEU A 4 23.31 4.89 -14.57
C LEU A 4 22.90 5.27 -13.14
N PHE A 5 21.74 4.80 -12.66
CA PHE A 5 21.31 5.04 -11.28
C PHE A 5 20.63 3.81 -10.67
N GLY A 6 20.90 3.59 -9.39
CA GLY A 6 20.44 2.45 -8.60
C GLY A 6 21.59 1.49 -8.23
N VAL A 7 21.53 0.90 -7.03
CA VAL A 7 22.54 -0.04 -6.51
C VAL A 7 22.82 -1.15 -7.53
N GLN A 8 21.78 -1.69 -8.15
CA GLN A 8 21.90 -2.73 -9.18
C GLN A 8 22.60 -2.24 -10.45
N SER A 9 22.35 -1.01 -10.93
CA SER A 9 23.02 -0.47 -12.11
C SER A 9 24.49 -0.13 -11.85
N HIS A 10 24.83 0.28 -10.62
CA HIS A 10 26.21 0.54 -10.21
C HIS A 10 27.02 -0.76 -10.02
N VAL A 11 26.47 -1.72 -9.27
CA VAL A 11 27.13 -3.00 -8.94
C VAL A 11 27.21 -3.93 -10.15
N LEU A 12 26.13 -4.04 -10.94
CA LEU A 12 26.06 -4.98 -12.07
C LEU A 12 26.50 -4.37 -13.41
N LYS A 13 26.83 -3.07 -13.44
CA LYS A 13 27.15 -2.30 -14.67
C LYS A 13 26.12 -2.47 -15.81
N ARG A 14 24.87 -2.75 -15.47
CA ARG A 14 23.77 -2.91 -16.44
C ARG A 14 23.03 -1.60 -16.64
N ASN A 15 22.90 -1.21 -17.90
CA ASN A 15 22.19 -0.01 -18.33
C ASN A 15 20.68 -0.27 -18.28
N ARG A 16 20.01 0.05 -17.15
CA ARG A 16 18.54 -0.01 -17.03
C ARG A 16 17.94 1.35 -17.35
N GLN A 17 16.67 1.38 -17.80
CA GLN A 17 15.91 2.63 -17.89
C GLN A 17 15.89 3.26 -16.48
N ALA A 18 16.56 4.41 -16.33
CA ALA A 18 16.83 4.99 -15.03
C ALA A 18 15.57 5.61 -14.42
N ALA A 19 15.27 5.28 -13.16
CA ALA A 19 14.18 5.90 -12.40
C ALA A 19 14.38 7.39 -12.12
N ALA A 20 15.56 7.96 -12.45
CA ALA A 20 15.87 9.38 -12.32
C ALA A 20 16.66 9.88 -13.53
N VAL A 21 16.38 11.12 -13.94
CA VAL A 21 17.11 11.82 -15.00
C VAL A 21 17.71 13.08 -14.39
N CYS A 22 19.03 13.11 -14.25
CA CYS A 22 19.72 14.30 -13.76
C CYS A 22 19.86 15.31 -14.91
N LYS A 23 19.12 16.42 -14.81
CA LYS A 23 19.20 17.54 -15.75
C LYS A 23 20.36 18.48 -15.41
N THR A 24 20.81 18.50 -14.15
CA THR A 24 21.93 19.28 -13.57
C THR A 24 22.62 18.43 -12.47
N ASP A 25 23.40 19.05 -11.57
CA ASP A 25 23.96 18.40 -10.37
C ASP A 25 22.89 17.83 -9.42
N THR A 26 21.62 18.20 -9.64
CA THR A 26 20.47 17.59 -8.97
C THR A 26 19.82 16.53 -9.86
N CYS A 27 19.66 15.35 -9.28
CA CYS A 27 18.95 14.24 -9.90
C CYS A 27 17.47 14.32 -9.55
N VAL A 28 16.62 14.35 -10.57
CA VAL A 28 15.16 14.31 -10.38
C VAL A 28 14.70 12.90 -10.72
N VAL A 29 13.98 12.25 -9.81
CA VAL A 29 13.25 11.02 -10.10
C VAL A 29 12.31 11.30 -11.28
N GLN A 30 12.25 10.41 -12.26
CA GLN A 30 11.36 10.55 -13.41
C GLN A 30 9.93 10.74 -12.89
N SER A 31 9.41 11.95 -13.05
CA SER A 31 8.04 12.31 -12.66
C SER A 31 7.13 12.14 -13.87
N MET A 32 6.07 11.36 -13.72
CA MET A 32 4.96 11.33 -14.68
C MET A 32 3.95 12.41 -14.29
N PRO A 33 3.58 13.34 -15.19
CA PRO A 33 2.47 14.27 -14.95
C PRO A 33 1.17 13.51 -14.68
N TYR A 34 0.32 14.05 -13.80
CA TYR A 34 -0.94 13.42 -13.42
C TYR A 34 -1.82 13.09 -14.62
N GLU A 35 -1.91 14.00 -15.59
CA GLU A 35 -2.74 13.84 -16.79
C GLU A 35 -2.28 12.66 -17.64
N LYS A 36 -0.97 12.38 -17.68
CA LYS A 36 -0.42 11.23 -18.39
C LYS A 36 -0.66 9.93 -17.64
N LEU A 37 -0.56 9.95 -16.31
CA LEU A 37 -0.88 8.79 -15.48
C LEU A 37 -2.37 8.45 -15.58
N GLN A 38 -3.23 9.46 -15.54
CA GLN A 38 -4.66 9.33 -15.70
C GLN A 38 -5.00 8.76 -17.08
N ALA A 39 -4.47 9.34 -18.16
CA ALA A 39 -4.67 8.80 -19.50
C ALA A 39 -4.16 7.35 -19.63
N LEU A 40 -3.07 6.99 -18.94
CA LEU A 40 -2.59 5.61 -18.93
C LEU A 40 -3.56 4.69 -18.18
N ALA A 41 -4.03 5.08 -16.98
CA ALA A 41 -5.00 4.31 -16.22
C ALA A 41 -6.32 4.14 -16.98
N ASP A 42 -6.81 5.20 -17.63
CA ASP A 42 -8.06 5.17 -18.41
C ASP A 42 -7.97 4.25 -19.64
N ASN A 43 -6.78 4.14 -20.24
CA ASN A 43 -6.55 3.25 -21.39
C ASN A 43 -6.30 1.78 -21.01
N TYR A 44 -5.90 1.51 -19.76
CA TYR A 44 -5.52 0.18 -19.29
C TYR A 44 -6.27 -0.16 -17.99
N PRO A 45 -7.44 -0.82 -18.07
CA PRO A 45 -8.26 -1.13 -16.90
C PRO A 45 -7.50 -1.89 -15.80
N GLU A 46 -6.66 -2.86 -16.17
CA GLU A 46 -5.84 -3.63 -15.21
C GLU A 46 -4.90 -2.74 -14.40
N LEU A 47 -4.33 -1.70 -15.02
CA LEU A 47 -3.49 -0.73 -14.34
C LEU A 47 -4.33 0.13 -13.39
N GLN A 48 -5.51 0.59 -13.83
CA GLN A 48 -6.41 1.38 -12.99
C GLN A 48 -6.81 0.61 -11.74
N ASP A 49 -7.15 -0.66 -11.87
CA ASP A 49 -7.53 -1.52 -10.76
C ASP A 49 -6.34 -1.75 -9.82
N THR A 50 -5.16 -2.06 -10.38
CA THR A 50 -3.93 -2.20 -9.59
C THR A 50 -3.61 -0.92 -8.79
N LEU A 51 -3.76 0.25 -9.40
CA LEU A 51 -3.54 1.53 -8.75
C LEU A 51 -4.54 1.76 -7.62
N LYS A 52 -5.82 1.41 -7.81
CA LYS A 52 -6.84 1.48 -6.75
C LYS A 52 -6.51 0.55 -5.59
N HIS A 53 -6.23 -0.72 -5.85
CA HIS A 53 -5.85 -1.68 -4.80
C HIS A 53 -4.62 -1.20 -4.01
N LEU A 54 -3.60 -0.67 -4.70
CA LEU A 54 -2.42 -0.12 -4.06
C LEU A 54 -2.74 1.11 -3.19
N ALA A 55 -3.56 2.03 -3.68
CA ALA A 55 -3.97 3.21 -2.95
C ALA A 55 -4.75 2.86 -1.68
N LEU A 56 -5.72 1.94 -1.78
CA LEU A 56 -6.54 1.51 -0.64
C LEU A 56 -5.68 0.82 0.43
N ARG A 57 -4.77 -0.09 0.03
CA ARG A 57 -3.79 -0.68 0.97
C ARG A 57 -2.95 0.37 1.69
N GLN A 58 -2.52 1.42 0.99
CA GLN A 58 -1.73 2.49 1.60
C GLN A 58 -2.54 3.33 2.59
N GLU A 59 -3.80 3.64 2.28
CA GLU A 59 -4.68 4.36 3.20
C GLU A 59 -5.00 3.52 4.44
N PHE A 60 -5.26 2.22 4.29
CA PHE A 60 -5.43 1.32 5.44
C PHE A 60 -4.15 1.25 6.31
N ARG A 61 -2.98 1.12 5.68
CA ARG A 61 -1.70 1.16 6.40
C ARG A 61 -1.53 2.46 7.19
N ARG A 62 -1.87 3.58 6.55
CA ARG A 62 -1.84 4.92 7.17
C ARG A 62 -2.85 5.02 8.31
N ALA A 63 -4.04 4.45 8.17
CA ALA A 63 -5.06 4.36 9.21
C ALA A 63 -4.49 3.74 10.49
N MET A 64 -3.88 2.57 10.36
CA MET A 64 -3.28 1.86 11.49
C MET A 64 -2.20 2.68 12.21
N VAL A 65 -1.34 3.34 11.45
CA VAL A 65 -0.29 4.22 12.02
C VAL A 65 -0.89 5.43 12.73
N LEU A 66 -1.95 6.03 12.18
CA LEU A 66 -2.63 7.17 12.79
C LEU A 66 -3.38 6.79 14.08
N GLN A 67 -4.03 5.62 14.09
CA GLN A 67 -4.80 5.12 15.23
C GLN A 67 -3.93 5.02 16.49
N ARG A 68 -2.74 4.41 16.38
CA ARG A 68 -1.82 4.26 17.52
C ARG A 68 -0.79 5.39 17.63
N LYS A 69 -0.70 6.29 16.64
CA LYS A 69 0.33 7.34 16.52
C LYS A 69 1.77 6.80 16.65
N LYS A 70 2.01 5.57 16.21
CA LYS A 70 3.31 4.89 16.25
C LYS A 70 3.52 4.03 15.01
N SER A 71 4.78 3.72 14.72
CA SER A 71 5.17 2.70 13.75
C SER A 71 5.12 1.31 14.40
N PHE A 72 5.13 0.26 13.58
CA PHE A 72 5.12 -1.14 14.02
C PHE A 72 6.48 -1.77 13.65
N PRO A 73 7.53 -1.60 14.50
CA PRO A 73 8.88 -2.04 14.17
C PRO A 73 9.09 -3.56 14.26
N ASN A 74 8.19 -4.26 14.95
CA ASN A 74 8.27 -5.70 15.16
C ASN A 74 6.86 -6.33 15.04
N ARG A 75 6.86 -7.66 14.93
CA ARG A 75 5.65 -8.46 14.73
C ARG A 75 4.71 -8.42 15.93
N ASP A 76 5.23 -8.30 17.16
CA ASP A 76 4.41 -8.29 18.38
C ASP A 76 3.58 -7.01 18.48
N GLU A 77 4.19 -5.84 18.22
CA GLU A 77 3.47 -4.57 18.17
C GLU A 77 2.44 -4.49 17.05
N LEU A 78 2.73 -5.19 15.94
CA LEU A 78 1.80 -5.31 14.83
C LEU A 78 0.63 -6.25 15.18
N LYS A 79 0.89 -7.32 15.93
CA LYS A 79 -0.13 -8.23 16.44
C LYS A 79 -1.05 -7.55 17.45
N GLU A 80 -0.50 -6.76 18.37
CA GLU A 80 -1.33 -5.95 19.27
C GLU A 80 -2.22 -4.97 18.49
N ALA A 81 -1.71 -4.35 17.43
CA ALA A 81 -2.49 -3.42 16.61
C ALA A 81 -3.62 -4.13 15.87
N PHE A 82 -3.36 -5.36 15.39
CA PHE A 82 -4.39 -6.21 14.81
C PHE A 82 -5.47 -6.56 15.84
N ASP A 83 -5.07 -6.97 17.05
CA ASP A 83 -5.99 -7.38 18.12
C ASP A 83 -6.85 -6.22 18.66
N GLU A 84 -6.43 -4.97 18.45
CA GLU A 84 -7.23 -3.78 18.77
C GLU A 84 -8.34 -3.51 17.73
N VAL A 85 -8.16 -3.97 16.49
CA VAL A 85 -9.14 -3.83 15.41
C VAL A 85 -10.09 -5.03 15.36
N ASP A 86 -9.59 -6.23 15.68
CA ASP A 86 -10.35 -7.47 15.87
C ASP A 86 -11.16 -7.40 17.17
N VAL A 87 -12.30 -6.71 17.11
CA VAL A 87 -13.14 -6.39 18.29
C VAL A 87 -13.80 -7.65 18.83
N ASP A 88 -14.20 -8.55 17.94
CA ASP A 88 -14.87 -9.79 18.32
C ASP A 88 -13.90 -10.94 18.67
N ARG A 89 -12.59 -10.73 18.42
CA ARG A 89 -11.50 -11.69 18.67
C ARG A 89 -11.66 -12.98 17.88
N SER A 90 -12.20 -12.88 16.67
CA SER A 90 -12.32 -13.98 15.72
C SER A 90 -10.95 -14.47 15.23
N GLY A 91 -9.91 -13.63 15.31
CA GLY A 91 -8.58 -13.90 14.78
C GLY A 91 -8.39 -13.50 13.31
N THR A 92 -9.43 -12.93 12.70
CA THR A 92 -9.48 -12.35 11.36
C THR A 92 -10.12 -10.96 11.44
N LEU A 93 -9.95 -10.13 10.41
CA LEU A 93 -10.63 -8.84 10.32
C LEU A 93 -11.71 -8.92 9.26
N ASP A 94 -12.95 -8.64 9.65
CA ASP A 94 -14.07 -8.55 8.72
C ASP A 94 -14.18 -7.14 8.10
N ALA A 95 -15.08 -7.00 7.13
CA ALA A 95 -15.32 -5.71 6.46
C ALA A 95 -15.82 -4.63 7.42
N LYS A 96 -16.58 -4.98 8.46
CA LYS A 96 -17.16 -4.03 9.42
C LYS A 96 -16.08 -3.50 10.37
N GLU A 97 -15.18 -4.35 10.82
CA GLU A 97 -14.06 -3.96 11.68
C GLU A 97 -13.11 -3.02 10.95
N ILE A 98 -12.78 -3.34 9.70
CA ILE A 98 -12.00 -2.46 8.83
C ILE A 98 -12.75 -1.13 8.60
N HIS A 99 -14.06 -1.17 8.34
CA HIS A 99 -14.86 0.04 8.17
C HIS A 99 -14.84 0.93 9.42
N ASN A 100 -15.08 0.34 10.59
CA ASN A 100 -15.09 1.05 11.87
C ASN A 100 -13.75 1.73 12.15
N LEU A 101 -12.63 1.04 11.85
CA LEU A 101 -11.30 1.65 11.94
C LEU A 101 -11.20 2.88 11.03
N MET A 102 -11.59 2.77 9.76
CA MET A 102 -11.48 3.88 8.80
C MET A 102 -12.37 5.07 9.21
N GLU A 103 -13.61 4.81 9.64
CA GLU A 103 -14.53 5.83 10.13
C GLU A 103 -14.03 6.53 11.40
N SER A 104 -13.41 5.79 12.33
CA SER A 104 -12.88 6.36 13.58
C SER A 104 -11.83 7.45 13.37
N LEU A 105 -11.18 7.45 12.19
CA LEU A 105 -10.18 8.42 11.77
C LEU A 105 -10.72 9.50 10.83
N GLY A 106 -12.05 9.54 10.63
CA GLY A 106 -12.73 10.47 9.73
C GLY A 106 -12.48 10.20 8.25
N MET A 107 -12.03 8.98 7.89
CA MET A 107 -11.86 8.58 6.50
C MET A 107 -13.14 7.90 6.01
N ALA A 108 -13.89 8.61 5.17
CA ALA A 108 -15.10 8.08 4.57
C ALA A 108 -14.75 7.19 3.38
N PHE A 109 -15.21 5.94 3.42
CA PHE A 109 -15.09 4.97 2.33
C PHE A 109 -16.49 4.64 1.83
N SER A 110 -16.66 4.52 0.52
CA SER A 110 -17.90 3.95 -0.02
C SER A 110 -17.93 2.44 0.22
N ASP A 111 -19.11 1.82 0.26
CA ASP A 111 -19.24 0.36 0.37
C ASP A 111 -18.41 -0.38 -0.70
N LYS A 112 -18.31 0.22 -1.89
CA LYS A 112 -17.49 -0.31 -2.99
C LYS A 112 -16.01 -0.24 -2.67
N ASP A 113 -15.53 0.90 -2.19
CA ASP A 113 -14.11 1.07 -1.83
C ASP A 113 -13.73 0.19 -0.65
N LEU A 114 -14.65 -0.01 0.30
CA LEU A 114 -14.46 -0.92 1.42
C LEU A 114 -14.34 -2.38 0.94
N ALA A 115 -15.25 -2.83 0.07
CA ALA A 115 -15.18 -4.18 -0.49
C ALA A 115 -13.89 -4.39 -1.30
N LEU A 116 -13.49 -3.39 -2.09
CA LEU A 116 -12.21 -3.38 -2.80
C LEU A 116 -11.01 -3.37 -1.84
N LEU A 117 -11.10 -2.67 -0.71
CA LEU A 117 -10.05 -2.65 0.31
C LEU A 117 -9.90 -4.04 0.93
N VAL A 118 -10.99 -4.65 1.39
CA VAL A 118 -10.96 -6.01 1.95
C VAL A 118 -10.39 -6.99 0.94
N SER A 119 -10.90 -6.97 -0.30
CA SER A 119 -10.37 -7.80 -1.39
C SER A 119 -8.90 -7.49 -1.71
N SER A 120 -8.46 -6.25 -1.51
CA SER A 120 -7.04 -5.93 -1.66
C SER A 120 -6.22 -6.54 -0.54
N LEU A 121 -6.75 -6.74 0.67
CA LEU A 121 -6.00 -7.25 1.82
C LEU A 121 -6.02 -8.79 1.87
N ASP A 122 -7.16 -9.40 1.56
CA ASP A 122 -7.41 -10.83 1.54
C ASP A 122 -6.75 -11.50 0.33
N LEU A 123 -5.52 -11.99 0.53
CA LEU A 123 -4.75 -12.69 -0.50
C LEU A 123 -5.21 -14.15 -0.68
N GLY A 124 -5.83 -14.72 0.35
CA GLY A 124 -6.35 -16.09 0.37
C GLY A 124 -7.74 -16.25 -0.24
N GLY A 125 -8.49 -15.17 -0.43
CA GLY A 125 -9.86 -15.18 -0.96
C GLY A 125 -10.88 -15.74 0.04
N THR A 126 -10.64 -15.54 1.34
CA THR A 126 -11.52 -16.02 2.42
C THR A 126 -12.71 -15.10 2.68
N GLY A 127 -12.64 -13.84 2.23
CA GLY A 127 -13.57 -12.76 2.55
C GLY A 127 -13.21 -11.99 3.83
N GLU A 128 -12.20 -12.45 4.56
CA GLU A 128 -11.70 -11.85 5.80
C GLU A 128 -10.17 -11.72 5.72
N VAL A 129 -9.58 -10.87 6.56
CA VAL A 129 -8.13 -10.64 6.56
C VAL A 129 -7.50 -11.28 7.79
N ASN A 130 -6.71 -12.33 7.60
CA ASN A 130 -5.98 -12.94 8.70
C ASN A 130 -4.72 -12.14 9.08
N PHE A 131 -4.11 -12.49 10.22
CA PHE A 131 -2.93 -11.77 10.70
C PHE A 131 -1.74 -11.78 9.72
N SER A 132 -1.51 -12.88 8.98
CA SER A 132 -0.41 -12.94 8.01
C SER A 132 -0.65 -12.02 6.81
N GLU A 133 -1.89 -11.89 6.37
CA GLU A 133 -2.29 -10.98 5.30
C GLU A 133 -2.16 -9.53 5.75
N PHE A 134 -2.63 -9.23 6.97
CA PHE A 134 -2.42 -7.93 7.61
C PHE A 134 -0.93 -7.59 7.72
N GLU A 135 -0.09 -8.52 8.17
CA GLU A 135 1.37 -8.34 8.29
C GLU A 135 2.02 -7.96 6.96
N SER A 136 1.54 -8.55 5.85
CA SER A 136 2.06 -8.27 4.51
C SER A 136 1.90 -6.81 4.05
N VAL A 137 0.98 -6.05 4.67
CA VAL A 137 0.75 -4.62 4.38
C VAL A 137 1.85 -3.74 4.98
N PHE A 138 2.45 -4.18 6.08
CA PHE A 138 3.45 -3.43 6.84
C PHE A 138 4.87 -3.92 6.60
N GLY A 139 5.03 -5.15 6.11
CA GLY A 139 6.32 -5.73 5.76
C GLY A 139 6.88 -5.22 4.43
N ASN A 140 8.16 -4.83 4.44
CA ASN A 140 8.99 -5.10 3.26
C ASN A 140 9.10 -6.63 3.16
N ALA A 141 8.87 -7.17 1.96
CA ALA A 141 9.25 -8.54 1.64
C ALA A 141 10.68 -8.79 2.16
N ALA A 142 10.83 -9.82 2.99
CA ALA A 142 12.13 -10.34 3.40
C ALA A 142 12.96 -10.76 2.17
#